data_AF-A0A937VKH5-F1
#
_entry.id   AF-A0A937VKH5-F1
#
_cell.length_a   1.000
_cell.length_b   1.000
_cell.length_c   1.000
_cell.angle_alpha   90.00
_cell.angle_beta   90.00
_cell.angle_gamma   90.00
#
_symmetry.space_group_name_H-M   'P 1'
#
loop_
_entity.id
_entity.type
_entity.pdbx_description
1 polymer ?
#
loop_
_entity_poly.entity_id
_entity_poly.type
_entity_poly.pdbx_seq_one_letter_code
_entity_poly.pdbx_strand_id
1 'polypeptide(L)'
;FSALSRAEIESFVLHCRELGLLCALAGSLSAKDAPLLRAVAPDIAGFRAAACRGDRLAGIIDESAVGRLKEALAAASPDAAATP
;
A
#
# COMPACT_ATOMS: atom_id res chain seq x y z
N PHE A 1 1.66 -4.45 -8.54
CA PHE A 1 3.03 -5.02 -8.65
C PHE A 1 3.24 -5.99 -9.81
N SER A 2 2.29 -6.11 -10.76
CA SER A 2 2.49 -6.91 -11.98
C SER A 2 2.93 -6.08 -13.19
N ALA A 3 2.64 -4.78 -13.19
CA ALA A 3 2.96 -3.86 -14.29
C ALA A 3 4.29 -3.12 -14.11
N LEU A 4 4.71 -2.89 -12.86
CA LEU A 4 5.99 -2.25 -12.50
C LEU A 4 6.73 -3.16 -11.52
N SER A 5 8.04 -3.25 -11.69
CA SER A 5 8.94 -3.94 -10.77
C SER A 5 9.06 -3.20 -9.44
N ARG A 6 9.58 -3.89 -8.41
CA ARG A 6 9.80 -3.28 -7.10
C ARG A 6 10.76 -2.09 -7.17
N ALA A 7 11.87 -2.22 -7.92
CA ALA A 7 12.88 -1.18 -8.03
C ALA A 7 12.34 0.09 -8.72
N GLU A 8 11.50 -0.06 -9.74
CA GLU A 8 10.86 1.09 -10.41
C GLU A 8 9.94 1.84 -9.46
N ILE A 9 9.18 1.12 -8.64
CA ILE A 9 8.26 1.72 -7.68
C ILE A 9 9.05 2.41 -6.55
N GLU A 10 10.12 1.78 -6.03
CA GLU A 10 11.00 2.40 -5.02
C GLU A 10 11.64 3.69 -5.52
N SER A 11 12.17 3.65 -6.75
CA SER A 11 12.75 4.84 -7.40
C SER A 11 11.71 5.95 -7.54
N PHE A 12 10.49 5.61 -7.94
CA PHE A 12 9.39 6.57 -8.04
C PHE A 12 9.05 7.22 -6.70
N VAL A 13 8.91 6.42 -5.63
CA VAL A 13 8.62 6.96 -4.29
C VAL A 13 9.76 7.86 -3.79
N LEU A 14 11.01 7.44 -3.98
CA LEU A 14 12.17 8.25 -3.59
C LEU A 14 12.19 9.59 -4.33
N HIS A 15 11.93 9.59 -5.63
CA HIS A 15 11.93 10.81 -6.43
C HIS A 15 10.81 11.79 -6.01
N CYS A 16 9.62 11.28 -5.70
CA CYS A 16 8.56 12.11 -5.13
C CYS A 16 9.00 12.78 -3.83
N ARG A 17 9.65 12.02 -2.94
CA ARG A 17 10.14 12.54 -1.64
C ARG A 17 11.24 13.58 -1.81
N GLU A 18 12.19 13.37 -2.72
CA GLU A 18 13.25 14.33 -3.05
C GLU A 18 12.68 15.68 -3.53
N LEU A 19 11.54 15.64 -4.22
CA LEU A 19 10.82 16.82 -4.68
C LEU A 19 9.83 17.40 -3.64
N GLY A 20 9.77 16.82 -2.44
CA GLY A 20 8.83 17.25 -1.38
C GLY A 20 7.36 16.94 -1.71
N LEU A 21 7.09 15.97 -2.58
CA LEU A 21 5.76 15.55 -2.98
C LEU A 21 5.29 14.33 -2.17
N LEU A 22 3.98 14.27 -1.93
CA LEU A 22 3.34 13.05 -1.41
C LEU A 22 3.21 12.01 -2.52
N CYS A 23 3.54 10.76 -2.20
CA CYS A 23 3.41 9.62 -3.09
C CYS A 23 2.23 8.73 -2.67
N ALA A 24 1.32 8.47 -3.62
CA ALA A 24 0.21 7.54 -3.42
C ALA A 24 0.31 6.35 -4.38
N LEU A 25 0.20 5.12 -3.85
CA LEU A 25 0.18 3.91 -4.66
C LEU A 25 -1.20 3.24 -4.60
N ALA A 26 -1.70 2.82 -5.76
CA ALA A 26 -2.97 2.10 -5.92
C ALA A 26 -2.86 1.04 -7.03
N GLY A 27 -3.94 0.29 -7.23
CA GLY A 27 -4.06 -0.67 -8.33
C GLY A 27 -4.14 -2.11 -7.83
N SER A 28 -5.37 -2.63 -7.74
CA SER A 28 -5.70 -4.01 -7.32
C SER A 28 -4.92 -4.52 -6.10
N LEU A 29 -4.56 -3.63 -5.19
CA LEU A 29 -3.83 -3.94 -3.97
C LEU A 29 -4.70 -4.78 -3.03
N SER A 30 -4.04 -5.66 -2.27
CA SER A 30 -4.64 -6.55 -1.28
C SER A 30 -3.83 -6.56 0.02
N ALA A 31 -4.37 -7.18 1.07
CA ALA A 31 -3.65 -7.33 2.34
C ALA A 31 -2.32 -8.09 2.20
N LYS A 32 -2.17 -8.94 1.17
CA LYS A 32 -0.94 -9.69 0.89
C LYS A 32 0.20 -8.79 0.43
N ASP A 33 -0.13 -7.62 -0.14
CA ASP A 33 0.85 -6.65 -0.61
C ASP A 33 1.39 -5.76 0.52
N ALA A 34 0.84 -5.86 1.74
CA ALA A 34 1.21 -5.02 2.86
C ALA A 34 2.72 -5.05 3.23
N PRO A 35 3.42 -6.20 3.26
CA PRO A 35 4.86 -6.22 3.52
C PRO A 35 5.66 -5.40 2.50
N LEU A 36 5.24 -5.45 1.24
CA LEU A 36 5.93 -4.75 0.17
C LEU A 36 5.57 -3.25 0.17
N LEU A 37 4.31 -2.88 0.42
CA LEU A 37 3.91 -1.49 0.63
C LEU A 37 4.68 -0.86 1.80
N ARG A 38 4.91 -1.59 2.89
CA ARG A 38 5.76 -1.11 3.99
C ARG A 38 7.21 -0.90 3.56
N ALA A 39 7.76 -1.82 2.77
CA ALA A 39 9.15 -1.73 2.31
C ALA A 39 9.37 -0.54 1.36
N VAL A 40 8.40 -0.28 0.47
CA VAL A 40 8.43 0.86 -0.47
C VAL A 40 8.09 2.18 0.24
N ALA A 41 7.26 2.12 1.28
CA ALA A 41 6.82 3.24 2.11
C ALA A 41 6.21 4.45 1.34
N PRO A 42 5.17 4.26 0.51
CA PRO A 42 4.41 5.41 0.01
C PRO A 42 3.70 6.13 1.16
N ASP A 43 3.39 7.42 0.97
CA ASP A 43 2.65 8.20 1.97
C ASP A 43 1.19 7.75 2.07
N ILE A 44 0.60 7.30 0.95
CA ILE A 44 -0.79 6.88 0.87
C ILE A 44 -0.91 5.58 0.07
N ALA A 45 -1.72 4.63 0.56
CA ALA A 45 -2.07 3.41 -0.16
C ALA A 45 -3.57 3.36 -0.46
N GLY A 46 -3.94 3.22 -1.74
CA GLY A 46 -5.32 3.24 -2.22
C GLY A 46 -5.88 1.84 -2.48
N PHE A 47 -7.01 1.52 -1.84
CA PHE A 47 -7.70 0.23 -1.97
C PHE A 47 -9.14 0.42 -2.41
N ARG A 48 -9.61 -0.45 -3.33
CA ARG A 48 -11.03 -0.57 -3.67
C ARG A 48 -11.52 -2.00 -3.49
N ALA A 49 -11.10 -2.91 -4.37
CA ALA A 49 -11.56 -4.30 -4.33
C ALA A 49 -11.32 -4.97 -2.97
N ALA A 50 -10.14 -4.78 -2.37
CA ALA A 50 -9.81 -5.37 -1.07
C ALA A 50 -10.52 -4.72 0.13
N ALA A 51 -11.08 -3.51 -0.02
CA ALA A 51 -11.79 -2.78 1.02
C ALA A 51 -13.32 -2.98 0.97
N CYS A 52 -13.81 -3.78 0.01
CA CYS A 52 -15.23 -3.87 -0.31
C CYS A 52 -15.69 -5.33 -0.35
N ARG A 53 -16.99 -5.53 -0.13
CA ARG A 53 -17.67 -6.82 -0.37
C ARG A 53 -18.58 -6.72 -1.59
N GLY A 54 -18.84 -7.84 -2.25
CA GLY A 54 -19.66 -7.91 -3.47
C GLY A 54 -18.84 -7.83 -4.76
N ASP A 55 -19.51 -7.61 -5.88
CA ASP A 55 -18.88 -7.57 -7.20
C ASP A 55 -18.18 -6.22 -7.50
N ARG A 56 -17.56 -6.13 -8.67
CA ARG A 56 -16.78 -4.94 -9.09
C ARG A 56 -17.64 -3.68 -9.30
N LEU A 57 -18.93 -3.81 -9.54
CA LEU A 57 -19.82 -2.72 -9.97
C LEU A 57 -20.72 -2.23 -8.84
N ALA A 58 -21.24 -3.15 -8.03
CA ALA A 58 -22.13 -2.90 -6.90
C ALA A 58 -21.43 -3.08 -5.54
N GLY A 59 -20.11 -3.29 -5.52
CA GLY A 59 -19.35 -3.51 -4.30
C GLY A 59 -19.44 -2.34 -3.32
N ILE A 60 -19.79 -2.64 -2.07
CA ILE A 60 -19.93 -1.65 -1.00
C ILE A 60 -18.71 -1.75 -0.08
N ILE A 61 -18.26 -0.61 0.44
CA ILE A 61 -17.20 -0.57 1.44
C ILE A 61 -17.59 -1.43 2.63
N ASP A 62 -16.67 -2.28 3.06
CA ASP A 62 -16.86 -3.17 4.18
C ASP A 62 -15.93 -2.77 5.32
N GLU A 63 -16.51 -2.36 6.45
CA GLU A 63 -15.76 -1.91 7.62
C GLU A 63 -14.76 -2.96 8.11
N SER A 64 -15.15 -4.24 8.12
CA SER A 64 -14.26 -5.32 8.54
C SER A 64 -13.08 -5.49 7.58
N ALA A 65 -13.30 -5.28 6.28
CA ALA A 65 -12.24 -5.34 5.28
C ALA A 65 -11.25 -4.18 5.42
N VAL A 66 -11.76 -2.97 5.67
CA VAL A 66 -10.93 -1.79 5.97
C VAL A 66 -10.12 -2.02 7.24
N GLY A 67 -10.72 -2.57 8.30
CA GLY A 67 -10.04 -2.92 9.54
C GLY A 67 -8.87 -3.88 9.31
N ARG A 68 -9.09 -4.96 8.56
CA ARG A 68 -8.03 -5.92 8.20
C ARG A 68 -6.91 -5.29 7.38
N LEU A 69 -7.22 -4.39 6.45
CA LEU A 69 -6.20 -3.67 5.67
C LEU A 69 -5.37 -2.76 6.56
N LYS A 70 -6.00 -2.04 7.49
CA LYS A 70 -5.31 -1.19 8.47
C LYS A 70 -4.37 -2.02 9.34
N GLU A 71 -4.84 -3.13 9.89
CA GLU A 71 -4.01 -4.05 10.70
C GLU A 71 -2.85 -4.62 9.89
N ALA A 72 -3.12 -5.08 8.66
CA ALA A 72 -2.09 -5.62 7.79
C ALA A 72 -0.99 -4.60 7.47
N LEU A 73 -1.33 -3.31 7.31
CA LEU A 73 -0.37 -2.23 7.07
C LEU A 73 0.35 -1.78 8.35
N ALA A 74 -0.33 -1.76 9.49
CA ALA A 74 0.21 -1.34 10.78
C ALA A 74 1.12 -2.38 11.45
N ALA A 75 0.97 -3.66 11.10
CA ALA A 75 1.85 -4.72 11.59
C ALA A 75 3.31 -4.39 11.23
N ALA A 76 4.10 -4.05 12.25
CA ALA A 76 5.50 -3.70 12.08
C ALA A 76 6.27 -4.85 11.43
N SER A 77 7.04 -4.55 10.39
CA SER A 77 8.23 -5.36 10.12
C SER A 77 9.26 -5.01 11.20
N PRO A 78 9.93 -5.98 11.85
CA PRO A 78 10.86 -5.73 12.96
C PRO A 78 12.19 -5.04 12.57
N ASP A 79 12.21 -4.26 11.48
CA ASP A 79 13.45 -3.78 10.85
C ASP A 79 13.41 -2.28 10.50
N ALA A 80 12.77 -1.48 11.35
CA ALA A 80 12.85 0.00 11.28
C ALA A 80 13.66 0.58 12.45
N ALA A 81 14.48 -0.26 13.11
CA ALA A 81 15.40 0.13 14.19
C ALA A 81 16.87 -0.05 13.77
N ALA A 82 17.19 0.30 12.53
CA ALA A 82 18.54 0.62 12.07
C ALA A 82 18.32 1.42 10.78
N THR A 83 18.80 2.64 10.63
CA THR A 83 20.21 3.05 10.66
C THR A 83 20.27 4.60 10.70
N PRO A 84 21.46 5.20 10.77
CA PRO A 84 21.94 6.13 11.80
C PRO A 84 21.50 7.60 11.66
#